data_AF-A0A9D8WPF9-F1
#
_entry.id   AF-A0A9D8WPF9-F1
#
_cell.length_a   1.000
_cell.length_b   1.000
_cell.length_c   1.000
_cell.angle_alpha   90.00
_cell.angle_beta   90.00
_cell.angle_gamma   90.00
#
_symmetry.space_group_name_H-M   'P 1'
#
loop_
_entity.id
_entity.type
_entity.pdbx_description
1 polymer ?
#
loop_
_entity_poly.entity_id
_entity_poly.type
_entity_poly.pdbx_seq_one_letter_code
_entity_poly.pdbx_strand_id
1 'polypeptide(L)'
;YPGESAVLARRSGDTWYVAGINGSDEAKTLACDLSFIKGKKKNVRLFADDASGKWQISNIGKLPSKIDCQPRGGFVIVVNRR
;
A
#
# COMPACT_ATOMS: atom_id res chain seq x y z
N TYR A 1 -4.15 -0.73 -16.93
CA TYR A 1 -5.45 -1.33 -17.37
C TYR A 1 -5.36 -2.87 -17.22
N PRO A 2 -6.43 -3.70 -17.20
CA PRO A 2 -6.42 -4.98 -16.47
C PRO A 2 -5.23 -5.88 -16.87
N GLY A 3 -4.46 -6.29 -15.87
CA GLY A 3 -3.19 -7.01 -16.02
C GLY A 3 -1.95 -6.19 -15.64
N GLU A 4 -2.04 -4.86 -15.60
CA GLU A 4 -0.87 -3.99 -15.43
C GLU A 4 -0.62 -3.57 -13.97
N SER A 5 -1.63 -3.02 -13.30
CA SER A 5 -1.62 -2.74 -11.86
C SER A 5 -3.02 -2.43 -11.36
N ALA A 6 -3.24 -2.59 -10.06
CA ALA A 6 -4.47 -2.18 -9.39
C ALA A 6 -4.17 -1.70 -7.97
N VAL A 7 -4.91 -0.69 -7.50
CA VAL A 7 -4.89 -0.24 -6.10
C VAL A 7 -6.32 -0.25 -5.58
N LEU A 8 -6.55 -0.93 -4.46
CA LEU A 8 -7.85 -1.06 -3.81
C LEU A 8 -7.73 -0.62 -2.36
N ALA A 9 -8.70 0.15 -1.89
CA ALA A 9 -8.84 0.48 -0.48
C ALA A 9 -10.20 -0.02 0.04
N ARG A 10 -10.18 -0.75 1.16
CA ARG A 10 -11.38 -1.25 1.83
C ARG A 10 -11.31 -0.94 3.33
N ARG A 11 -12.45 -0.56 3.90
CA ARG A 11 -12.59 -0.29 5.33
C ARG A 11 -13.35 -1.41 6.02
N SER A 12 -12.89 -1.81 7.21
CA SER A 12 -13.64 -2.65 8.15
C SER A 12 -13.56 -2.02 9.55
N GLY A 13 -14.71 -1.64 10.12
CA GLY A 13 -14.77 -0.86 11.35
C GLY A 13 -13.93 0.42 11.25
N ASP A 14 -12.89 0.54 12.08
CA ASP A 14 -11.97 1.68 12.09
C ASP A 14 -10.60 1.41 11.46
N THR A 15 -10.46 0.28 10.78
CA THR A 15 -9.24 -0.08 10.06
C THR A 15 -9.45 0.04 8.55
N TRP A 16 -8.52 0.71 7.89
CA TRP A 16 -8.40 0.70 6.43
C TRP A 16 -7.31 -0.27 6.00
N TYR A 17 -7.60 -1.00 4.93
CA TYR A 17 -6.68 -1.87 4.24
C TYR A 17 -6.55 -1.34 2.81
N VAL A 18 -5.35 -0.93 2.44
CA VAL A 18 -5.03 -0.49 1.08
C VAL A 18 -4.10 -1.52 0.49
N ALA A 19 -4.43 -2.10 -0.65
CA ALA A 19 -3.56 -3.04 -1.34
C ALA A 19 -3.26 -2.53 -2.74
N GLY A 20 -2.01 -2.67 -3.16
CA GLY A 20 -1.58 -2.41 -4.52
C GLY A 20 -0.89 -3.64 -5.10
N ILE A 21 -1.17 -3.96 -6.35
CA ILE A 21 -0.50 -5.01 -7.10
C ILE A 21 0.11 -4.43 -8.38
N ASN A 22 1.34 -4.86 -8.67
CA ASN A 22 2.02 -4.60 -9.92
C ASN A 22 2.03 -5.90 -10.73
N GLY A 23 1.35 -5.90 -11.88
CA GLY A 23 1.25 -7.07 -12.75
C GLY A 23 2.31 -7.12 -13.85
N SER A 24 3.10 -6.06 -14.02
CA SER A 24 4.17 -6.02 -15.03
C SER A 24 5.46 -6.69 -14.55
N ASP A 25 6.30 -7.06 -15.53
CA ASP A 25 7.68 -7.51 -15.33
C ASP A 25 8.66 -6.38 -14.99
N GLU A 26 8.19 -5.13 -14.99
CA GLU A 26 8.96 -3.94 -14.64
C GLU A 26 8.52 -3.37 -13.29
N ALA A 27 9.46 -2.73 -12.58
CA ALA A 27 9.17 -1.99 -11.35
C ALA A 27 8.28 -0.77 -11.66
N LYS A 28 7.29 -0.51 -10.80
CA LYS A 28 6.29 0.53 -11.05
C LYS A 28 5.97 1.32 -9.79
N THR A 29 5.98 2.64 -9.90
CA THR A 29 5.48 3.53 -8.86
C THR A 29 3.96 3.67 -8.98
N LEU A 30 3.21 3.15 -8.01
CA LEU A 30 1.76 3.27 -7.94
C LEU A 30 1.35 4.50 -7.15
N ALA A 31 0.59 5.39 -7.79
CA ALA A 31 -0.02 6.54 -7.13
C ALA A 31 -1.16 6.07 -6.22
N CYS A 32 -1.16 6.54 -4.98
CA CYS A 32 -2.14 6.20 -3.96
C CYS A 32 -2.72 7.49 -3.38
N ASP A 33 -3.82 7.98 -3.94
CA ASP A 33 -4.55 9.06 -3.27
C ASP A 33 -5.34 8.48 -2.10
N LEU A 34 -4.79 8.64 -0.89
CA LEU A 34 -5.39 8.18 0.37
C LEU A 34 -6.01 9.33 1.18
N SER A 35 -6.31 10.46 0.54
CA SER A 35 -6.90 11.65 1.18
C SER A 35 -8.27 11.39 1.83
N PHE A 36 -8.99 10.37 1.36
CA PHE A 36 -10.26 9.92 1.95
C PHE A 36 -10.09 9.29 3.35
N ILE A 37 -8.88 8.86 3.73
CA ILE A 37 -8.58 8.33 5.06
C ILE A 37 -8.34 9.48 6.04
N LYS A 38 -9.44 10.01 6.57
CA LYS A 38 -9.48 11.13 7.52
C LYS A 38 -9.38 10.68 8.98
N GLY A 39 -9.05 11.62 9.86
CA GLY A 39 -8.99 11.41 11.33
C GLY A 39 -7.59 11.03 11.85
N LYS A 40 -7.51 10.83 13.18
CA LYS A 40 -6.27 10.36 13.84
C LYS A 40 -5.90 8.97 13.32
N LYS A 41 -4.62 8.82 12.94
CA LYS A 41 -4.01 7.57 12.47
C LYS A 41 -3.06 7.15 13.56
N LYS A 42 -3.40 6.11 14.31
CA LYS A 42 -2.58 5.67 15.45
C LYS A 42 -1.44 4.76 15.01
N ASN A 43 -1.71 3.92 14.02
CA ASN A 43 -0.75 2.99 13.48
C ASN A 43 -0.93 2.89 11.96
N VAL A 44 0.18 3.04 11.22
CA VAL A 44 0.23 2.91 9.76
C VAL A 44 1.32 1.90 9.43
N ARG A 45 0.92 0.67 9.14
CA ARG A 45 1.86 -0.41 8.78
C ARG A 45 1.86 -0.61 7.28
N LEU A 46 3.04 -0.68 6.70
CA LEU A 46 3.28 -1.03 5.30
C LEU A 46 3.92 -2.41 5.25
N PHE A 47 3.33 -3.27 4.43
CA PHE A 47 3.82 -4.57 4.04
C PHE A 47 4.21 -4.43 2.57
N ALA A 48 5.48 -4.56 2.25
CA ALA A 48 5.96 -4.44 0.88
C ALA A 48 7.23 -5.27 0.71
N ASP A 49 7.56 -5.58 -0.53
CA ASP A 49 8.81 -6.26 -0.86
C ASP A 49 9.97 -5.25 -0.86
N ASP A 50 11.12 -5.67 -0.35
CA ASP A 50 12.37 -4.94 -0.53
C ASP A 50 12.94 -5.12 -1.95
N ALA A 51 14.02 -4.41 -2.27
CA ALA A 51 14.68 -4.55 -3.57
C ALA A 51 15.28 -5.95 -3.82
N SER A 52 15.37 -6.80 -2.78
CA SER A 52 15.83 -8.18 -2.87
C SER A 52 14.67 -9.19 -3.02
N GLY A 53 13.42 -8.71 -3.11
CA GLY A 53 12.22 -9.55 -3.19
C GLY A 53 11.80 -10.21 -1.87
N LYS A 54 12.34 -9.76 -0.73
CA LYS A 54 11.90 -10.21 0.60
C LYS A 54 10.82 -9.29 1.13
N TRP A 55 9.74 -9.87 1.65
CA TRP A 55 8.69 -9.10 2.30
C TRP A 55 9.18 -8.53 3.63
N GLN A 56 8.81 -7.28 3.90
CA GLN A 56 9.12 -6.57 5.13
C GLN A 56 7.89 -5.81 5.65
N ILE A 57 7.85 -5.60 6.97
CA ILE A 57 6.82 -4.80 7.63
C ILE A 57 7.48 -3.58 8.24
N SER A 58 7.02 -2.38 7.86
CA SER A 58 7.48 -1.12 8.40
C SER A 58 6.32 -0.32 9.00
N ASN A 59 6.61 0.44 10.06
CA ASN A 59 5.67 1.43 10.59
C ASN A 59 6.05 2.80 10.03
N ILE A 60 5.24 3.29 9.09
CA ILE A 60 5.58 4.48 8.29
C ILE A 60 5.03 5.77 8.89
N GLY A 61 4.13 5.69 9.89
CA GLY A 61 3.54 6.82 10.63
C GLY A 61 2.64 7.77 9.82
N LYS A 62 2.89 7.92 8.52
CA LYS A 62 2.16 8.77 7.57
C LYS A 62 1.73 7.96 6.36
N LEU A 63 0.60 8.36 5.76
CA LEU A 63 0.13 7.75 4.51
C LEU A 63 1.02 8.22 3.35
N PRO A 64 1.56 7.29 2.55
CA PRO A 64 2.32 7.62 1.36
C PRO A 64 1.35 8.03 0.24
N SER A 65 1.79 8.95 -0.62
CA SER A 65 1.07 9.34 -1.85
C SER A 65 1.46 8.49 -3.05
N LYS A 66 2.61 7.82 -2.97
CA LYS A 66 3.18 6.95 -3.99
C LYS A 66 3.91 5.80 -3.31
N ILE A 67 3.85 4.60 -3.89
CA ILE A 67 4.62 3.42 -3.44
C ILE A 67 5.27 2.77 -4.64
N ASP A 68 6.56 2.46 -4.51
CA ASP A 68 7.29 1.68 -5.50
C ASP A 68 7.03 0.19 -5.30
N CYS A 69 6.64 -0.47 -6.39
CA CYS A 69 6.36 -1.89 -6.42
C CYS A 69 7.37 -2.59 -7.31
N GLN A 70 7.89 -3.73 -6.84
CA GLN A 70 8.76 -4.59 -7.64
C GLN A 70 7.98 -5.26 -8.78
N PRO A 71 8.68 -5.79 -9.81
CA PRO A 71 8.07 -6.66 -10.83
C PRO A 71 7.23 -7.76 -10.21
N ARG A 72 5.98 -7.92 -10.68
CA ARG A 72 5.03 -8.92 -10.18
C ARG A 72 4.77 -8.89 -8.66
N GLY A 73 5.15 -7.81 -7.99
CA GLY A 73 5.04 -7.63 -6.55
C GLY A 73 3.82 -6.80 -6.15
N GLY A 74 3.84 -6.31 -4.92
CA GLY A 74 2.78 -5.43 -4.44
C GLY A 74 3.05 -4.89 -3.04
N PHE A 75 2.01 -4.29 -2.47
CA PHE A 75 2.04 -3.81 -1.09
C PHE A 75 0.67 -3.90 -0.43
N VAL A 76 0.69 -3.87 0.90
CA VAL A 76 -0.49 -3.67 1.74
C VAL A 76 -0.20 -2.60 2.80
N ILE A 77 -1.08 -1.63 2.95
CA ILE A 77 -1.08 -0.66 4.04
C ILE A 77 -2.25 -0.95 4.96
N VAL A 78 -1.96 -1.07 6.25
CA VAL A 78 -2.98 -1.19 7.29
C VAL A 78 -2.96 0.08 8.13
N VAL A 79 -4.08 0.79 8.13
CA VAL A 79 -4.26 2.06 8.86
C VAL A 79 -5.29 1.86 9.95
N ASN A 80 -4.85 1.86 11.21
CA ASN A 80 -5.76 1.83 12.34
C ASN A 80 -6.02 3.24 12.88
N ARG A 81 -7.30 3.58 13.07
CA ARG A 81 -7.76 4.88 13.57
C ARG A 81 -8.08 4.91 15.07
N ARG A 82 -8.08 3.77 15.80
CA ARG A 82 -8.31 3.69 17.25
C ARG A 82 -7.05 3.35 18.04
#